data_AF-A0A849T5B9-F1
#
_entry.id   AF-A0A849T5B9-F1
#
_cell.length_a   1.000
_cell.length_b   1.000
_cell.length_c   1.000
_cell.angle_alpha   90.00
_cell.angle_beta   90.00
_cell.angle_gamma   90.00
#
_symmetry.space_group_name_H-M   'P 1'
#
loop_
_entity.id
_entity.type
_entity.pdbx_description
1 polymer ?
#
loop_
_entity_poly.entity_id
_entity_poly.type
_entity_poly.pdbx_seq_one_letter_code
_entity_poly.pdbx_strand_id
1 'polypeptide(L)'
;MRVGHFTVDNLWHLLKNKIYMGVKTYFVKEEEFETKAVWDSIIDELTFRKVNDQLVRNKSKLKVIKENKYPYILSGVCFCMTCGDFMSGKSATGRNGKVPYYEHSWATKRDSCLTKKTFKCSPHRVQAKIIEPLVWSEFQKLLNSEEFMKELLSKVKEKFQDDDESKERDRLKAKFYGLNSQLEALAERISILPKELSPIPLFNQMEKIQKAKEEVDKKLFGLKDVNLDERLVNLYCS
;
A
#
# COMPACT_ATOMS: atom_id res chain seq x y z
N MET A 1 -29.11 7.58 8.29
CA MET A 1 -29.97 6.65 9.05
C MET A 1 -29.07 5.55 9.60
N ARG A 2 -28.89 5.44 10.92
CA ARG A 2 -28.06 4.37 11.50
C ARG A 2 -28.81 3.05 11.32
N VAL A 3 -28.25 2.15 10.53
CA VAL A 3 -28.85 0.84 10.27
C VAL A 3 -28.67 0.00 11.54
N GLY A 4 -29.74 -0.58 12.09
CA GLY A 4 -29.72 -1.35 13.34
C GLY A 4 -29.02 -2.71 13.28
N HIS A 5 -28.26 -2.98 12.20
CA HIS A 5 -27.49 -4.20 12.03
C HIS A 5 -26.10 -3.89 11.48
N PHE A 6 -25.14 -4.76 11.77
CA PHE A 6 -23.76 -4.63 11.33
C PHE A 6 -23.64 -4.93 9.83
N THR A 7 -23.13 -3.98 9.06
CA THR A 7 -22.92 -4.12 7.60
C THR A 7 -21.44 -3.99 7.24
N VAL A 8 -21.08 -4.46 6.05
CA VAL A 8 -19.71 -4.32 5.52
C VAL A 8 -19.32 -2.85 5.37
N ASP A 9 -20.25 -1.99 4.98
CA ASP A 9 -20.01 -0.55 4.87
C ASP A 9 -19.73 0.07 6.25
N ASN A 10 -20.49 -0.32 7.28
CA ASN A 10 -20.24 0.13 8.66
C ASN A 10 -18.83 -0.29 9.12
N LEU A 11 -18.42 -1.53 8.84
CA LEU A 11 -17.07 -2.00 9.14
C LEU A 11 -16.00 -1.18 8.41
N TRP A 12 -16.21 -0.88 7.12
CA TRP A 12 -15.26 -0.07 6.35
C TRP A 12 -15.08 1.33 6.95
N HIS A 13 -16.18 1.98 7.32
CA HIS A 13 -16.12 3.28 8.00
C HIS A 13 -15.46 3.20 9.37
N LEU A 14 -15.69 2.11 10.11
CA LEU A 14 -15.06 1.85 11.40
C LEU A 14 -13.53 1.80 11.26
N LEU A 15 -13.03 0.97 10.34
CA LEU A 15 -11.60 0.75 10.14
C LEU A 15 -10.86 2.00 9.64
N LYS A 16 -11.57 2.92 8.97
CA LYS A 16 -11.01 4.20 8.49
C LYS A 16 -11.09 5.33 9.50
N ASN A 17 -11.75 5.13 10.63
CA ASN A 17 -12.03 6.22 11.55
C ASN A 17 -10.81 6.53 12.44
N LYS A 18 -10.25 7.73 12.29
CA LYS A 18 -9.10 8.22 13.08
C LYS A 18 -9.38 8.36 14.58
N ILE A 19 -10.66 8.32 14.99
CA ILE A 19 -11.08 8.31 16.40
C ILE A 19 -10.42 7.17 17.19
N TYR A 20 -10.23 6.00 16.56
CA TYR A 20 -9.59 4.85 17.21
C TYR A 20 -8.10 5.05 17.50
N MET A 21 -7.46 6.00 16.80
CA MET A 21 -6.08 6.45 17.02
C MET A 21 -6.02 7.61 18.03
N GLY A 22 -7.16 8.04 18.59
CA GLY A 22 -7.21 9.22 19.45
C GLY A 22 -7.07 10.54 18.70
N VAL A 23 -7.45 10.58 17.41
CA VAL A 23 -7.48 11.81 16.61
C VAL A 23 -8.92 12.16 16.25
N LYS A 24 -9.30 13.41 16.50
CA LYS A 24 -10.61 13.96 16.15
C LYS A 24 -10.46 14.82 14.90
N THR A 25 -11.17 14.45 13.84
CA THR A 25 -11.34 15.28 12.64
C THR A 25 -12.57 16.16 12.78
N TYR A 26 -12.47 17.42 12.37
CA TYR A 26 -13.58 18.36 12.29
C TYR A 26 -13.42 19.27 11.08
N PHE A 27 -14.54 19.78 10.57
CA PHE A 27 -14.54 20.64 9.38
C PHE A 27 -14.82 22.08 9.77
N VAL A 28 -14.02 23.02 9.28
CA VAL A 28 -14.27 24.47 9.40
C VAL A 28 -14.11 25.08 8.01
N LYS A 29 -15.17 25.74 7.50
CA LYS A 29 -15.17 26.38 6.16
C LYS A 29 -14.64 25.46 5.04
N GLU A 30 -15.10 24.20 5.02
CA GLU A 30 -14.72 23.17 4.05
C GLU A 30 -13.28 22.63 4.14
N GLU A 31 -12.48 23.11 5.08
CA GLU A 31 -11.16 22.55 5.40
C GLU A 31 -11.26 21.53 6.54
N GLU A 32 -10.56 20.40 6.39
CA GLU A 32 -10.49 19.33 7.40
C GLU A 32 -9.32 19.61 8.36
N PHE A 33 -9.64 19.73 9.65
CA PHE A 33 -8.66 19.91 10.71
C PHE A 33 -8.60 18.69 11.61
N GLU A 34 -7.40 18.36 12.07
CA GLU A 34 -7.12 17.26 12.99
C GLU A 34 -6.65 17.79 14.35
N THR A 35 -7.20 17.25 15.42
CA THR A 35 -6.77 17.55 16.79
C THR A 35 -6.64 16.29 17.62
N LYS A 36 -5.78 16.32 18.63
CA LYS A 36 -5.64 15.22 19.58
C LYS A 36 -6.93 15.11 20.39
N ALA A 37 -7.49 13.90 20.44
CA ALA A 37 -8.69 13.64 21.20
C ALA A 37 -8.41 13.61 22.70
N VAL A 38 -9.47 13.78 23.49
CA VAL A 38 -9.41 13.73 24.96
C VAL A 38 -9.29 12.29 25.47
N TRP A 39 -9.76 11.31 24.70
CA TRP A 39 -9.69 9.90 25.06
C TRP A 39 -8.41 9.23 24.56
N ASP A 40 -8.02 8.16 25.25
CA ASP A 40 -6.87 7.35 24.89
C ASP A 40 -7.11 6.59 23.58
N SER A 41 -6.04 6.42 22.80
CA SER A 41 -6.08 5.63 21.57
C SER A 41 -6.37 4.17 21.88
N ILE A 42 -7.31 3.57 21.16
CA ILE A 42 -7.63 2.13 21.24
C ILE A 42 -6.63 1.32 20.40
N ILE A 43 -6.12 1.92 19.31
CA ILE A 43 -5.24 1.26 18.35
C ILE A 43 -4.03 2.17 18.09
N ASP A 44 -2.84 1.56 17.97
CA ASP A 44 -1.61 2.26 17.60
C ASP A 44 -1.66 2.82 16.17
N GLU A 45 -0.99 3.95 15.95
CA GLU A 45 -0.90 4.58 14.63
C GLU A 45 -0.33 3.65 13.56
N LEU A 46 0.71 2.87 13.89
CA LEU A 46 1.32 1.92 12.95
C LEU A 46 0.33 0.83 12.52
N THR A 47 -0.47 0.32 13.45
CA THR A 47 -1.50 -0.70 13.18
C THR A 47 -2.61 -0.12 12.32
N PHE A 48 -3.07 1.10 12.63
CA PHE A 48 -4.09 1.81 11.85
C PHE A 48 -3.63 2.07 10.40
N ARG A 49 -2.38 2.52 10.21
CA ARG A 49 -1.79 2.74 8.87
C ARG A 49 -1.74 1.43 8.07
N LYS A 50 -1.23 0.34 8.65
CA LYS A 50 -1.17 -0.99 8.01
C LYS A 50 -2.55 -1.49 7.54
N VAL A 51 -3.57 -1.32 8.37
CA VAL A 51 -4.95 -1.69 8.03
C VAL A 51 -5.46 -0.88 6.85
N ASN A 52 -5.24 0.44 6.86
CA ASN A 52 -5.66 1.30 5.76
C ASN A 52 -4.93 0.97 4.45
N ASP A 53 -3.62 0.71 4.50
CA ASP A 53 -2.86 0.25 3.33
C ASP A 53 -3.42 -1.06 2.77
N GLN A 54 -3.75 -2.00 3.66
CA GLN A 54 -4.37 -3.26 3.26
C GLN A 54 -5.75 -3.04 2.62
N LEU A 55 -6.57 -2.13 3.16
CA LEU A 55 -7.88 -1.78 2.57
C LEU A 55 -7.74 -1.15 1.18
N VAL A 56 -6.77 -0.25 0.99
CA VAL A 56 -6.46 0.36 -0.31
C VAL A 56 -6.03 -0.70 -1.32
N ARG A 57 -5.12 -1.60 -0.94
CA ARG A 57 -4.70 -2.72 -1.80
C ARG A 57 -5.87 -3.65 -2.15
N ASN A 58 -6.73 -3.95 -1.17
CA ASN A 58 -7.88 -4.83 -1.37
C ASN A 58 -8.94 -4.21 -2.30
N LYS A 59 -9.12 -2.87 -2.29
CA LYS A 59 -10.09 -2.17 -3.15
C LYS A 59 -9.90 -2.49 -4.63
N SER A 60 -8.65 -2.61 -5.08
CA SER A 60 -8.30 -2.83 -6.48
C SER A 60 -7.95 -4.29 -6.80
N LYS A 61 -8.09 -5.21 -5.85
CA LYS A 61 -7.71 -6.61 -6.05
C LYS A 61 -8.77 -7.35 -6.87
N LEU A 62 -8.30 -8.10 -7.86
CA LEU A 62 -9.16 -9.05 -8.58
C LEU A 62 -9.72 -10.07 -7.59
N LYS A 63 -11.03 -10.31 -7.66
CA LYS A 63 -11.68 -11.33 -6.83
C LYS A 63 -11.17 -12.72 -7.23
N VAL A 64 -11.09 -13.62 -6.25
CA VAL A 64 -10.69 -15.02 -6.49
C VAL A 64 -11.58 -15.62 -7.58
N ILE A 65 -10.93 -16.16 -8.61
CA ILE A 65 -11.60 -16.83 -9.72
C ILE A 65 -12.23 -18.10 -9.17
N LYS A 66 -13.54 -18.23 -9.34
CA LYS A 66 -14.27 -19.45 -9.00
C LYS A 66 -14.38 -20.28 -10.27
N GLU A 67 -14.10 -21.58 -10.18
CA GLU A 67 -14.16 -22.52 -11.32
C GLU A 67 -15.51 -22.47 -12.06
N ASN A 68 -16.61 -22.27 -11.32
CA ASN A 68 -17.97 -22.20 -11.87
C ASN A 68 -18.33 -20.86 -12.53
N LYS A 69 -17.40 -19.92 -12.64
CA LYS A 69 -17.66 -18.58 -13.20
C LYS A 69 -16.59 -18.20 -14.22
N TYR A 70 -17.01 -17.46 -15.23
CA TYR A 70 -16.08 -16.92 -16.22
C TYR A 70 -15.03 -16.01 -15.53
N PRO A 71 -13.73 -16.21 -15.80
CA PRO A 71 -12.67 -15.40 -15.24
C PRO A 71 -12.61 -14.06 -15.99
N TYR A 72 -13.30 -13.04 -15.49
CA TYR A 72 -13.26 -11.69 -16.08
C TYR A 72 -11.92 -11.00 -15.80
N ILE A 73 -10.88 -11.36 -16.55
CA ILE A 73 -9.49 -10.94 -16.32
C ILE A 73 -9.28 -9.43 -16.49
N LEU A 74 -10.07 -8.77 -17.34
CA LEU A 74 -9.97 -7.32 -17.58
C LEU A 74 -10.84 -6.50 -16.60
N SER A 75 -11.50 -7.16 -15.64
CA SER A 75 -12.35 -6.47 -14.66
C SER A 75 -11.50 -5.58 -13.75
N GLY A 76 -11.73 -4.27 -13.82
CA GLY A 76 -10.97 -3.25 -13.08
C GLY A 76 -9.83 -2.61 -13.87
N VAL A 77 -9.53 -3.12 -15.07
CA VAL A 77 -8.58 -2.52 -16.02
C VAL A 77 -9.32 -1.87 -17.18
N CYS A 78 -10.37 -2.52 -17.70
CA CYS A 78 -11.18 -2.00 -18.79
C CYS A 78 -12.03 -0.81 -18.34
N PHE A 79 -11.94 0.31 -19.05
CA PHE A 79 -12.77 1.50 -18.87
C PHE A 79 -13.30 1.98 -20.22
N CYS A 80 -14.43 2.69 -20.19
CA CYS A 80 -15.01 3.28 -21.39
C CYS A 80 -14.41 4.66 -21.67
N MET A 81 -13.96 4.89 -22.89
CA MET A 81 -13.40 6.18 -23.29
C MET A 81 -14.44 7.31 -23.30
N THR A 82 -15.72 6.99 -23.53
CA THR A 82 -16.78 8.01 -23.63
C THR A 82 -17.20 8.57 -22.27
N CYS A 83 -17.28 7.74 -21.23
CA CYS A 83 -17.70 8.19 -19.89
C CYS A 83 -16.61 8.11 -18.82
N GLY A 84 -15.46 7.49 -19.11
CA GLY A 84 -14.39 7.26 -18.14
C GLY A 84 -14.69 6.20 -17.08
N ASP A 85 -15.88 5.60 -17.08
CA ASP A 85 -16.24 4.60 -16.07
C ASP A 85 -15.60 3.24 -16.35
N PHE A 86 -15.27 2.51 -15.27
CA PHE A 86 -14.80 1.14 -15.35
C PHE A 86 -15.91 0.18 -15.79
N MET A 87 -15.56 -0.72 -16.72
CA MET A 87 -16.45 -1.76 -17.23
C MET A 87 -16.23 -3.06 -16.47
N SER A 88 -17.19 -3.40 -15.62
CA SER A 88 -17.15 -4.64 -14.83
C SER A 88 -17.69 -5.85 -15.61
N GLY A 89 -17.19 -7.04 -15.29
CA GLY A 89 -17.61 -8.30 -15.89
C GLY A 89 -19.03 -8.74 -15.48
N LYS A 90 -19.87 -9.05 -16.46
CA LYS A 90 -21.26 -9.49 -16.30
C LYS A 90 -21.62 -10.56 -17.31
N SER A 91 -22.44 -11.52 -16.91
CA SER A 91 -22.94 -12.57 -17.80
C SER A 91 -24.42 -12.35 -18.11
N ALA A 92 -24.79 -12.49 -19.37
CA ALA A 92 -26.19 -12.65 -19.76
C ALA A 92 -26.49 -14.12 -20.03
N THR A 93 -27.69 -14.59 -19.68
CA THR A 93 -28.14 -15.96 -19.96
C THR A 93 -29.04 -15.93 -21.19
N GLY A 94 -28.74 -16.74 -22.19
CA GLY A 94 -29.60 -16.95 -23.36
C GLY A 94 -29.87 -18.44 -23.59
N ARG A 95 -30.53 -18.76 -24.72
CA ARG A 95 -30.84 -20.14 -25.13
C ARG A 95 -29.59 -21.03 -25.24
N ASN A 96 -28.48 -20.44 -25.69
CA ASN A 96 -27.20 -21.14 -25.91
C ASN A 96 -26.25 -21.05 -24.70
N GLY A 97 -26.78 -20.72 -23.51
CA GLY A 97 -26.01 -20.62 -22.27
C GLY A 97 -25.60 -19.21 -21.89
N LYS A 98 -24.60 -19.11 -21.00
CA LYS A 98 -24.13 -17.84 -20.44
C LYS A 98 -23.08 -17.21 -21.34
N VAL A 99 -23.31 -15.97 -21.76
CA VAL A 99 -22.36 -15.18 -22.53
C VAL A 99 -21.75 -14.09 -21.64
N PRO A 100 -20.41 -14.04 -21.50
CA PRO A 100 -19.72 -13.05 -20.70
C PRO A 100 -19.50 -11.73 -21.46
N TYR A 101 -19.72 -10.62 -20.79
CA TYR A 101 -19.58 -9.25 -21.29
C TYR A 101 -18.87 -8.36 -20.25
N TYR A 102 -18.26 -7.29 -20.74
CA TYR A 102 -17.89 -6.12 -19.95
C TYR A 102 -18.96 -5.05 -20.17
N GLU A 103 -19.52 -4.50 -19.09
CA GLU A 103 -20.56 -3.47 -19.16
C GLU A 103 -20.44 -2.42 -18.05
N HIS A 104 -21.16 -1.32 -18.27
CA HIS A 104 -21.30 -0.20 -17.34
C HIS A 104 -22.23 -0.54 -16.17
N SER A 105 -21.92 -1.57 -15.37
CA SER A 105 -22.85 -2.13 -14.37
C SER A 105 -23.46 -1.11 -13.42
N TRP A 106 -22.69 -0.11 -12.99
CA TRP A 106 -23.18 0.91 -12.07
C TRP A 106 -24.15 1.87 -12.76
N ALA A 107 -23.81 2.35 -13.96
CA ALA A 107 -24.69 3.18 -14.78
C ALA A 107 -25.97 2.42 -15.16
N THR A 108 -25.85 1.15 -15.57
CA THR A 108 -27.00 0.29 -15.89
C THR A 108 -27.92 0.10 -14.68
N LYS A 109 -27.38 -0.02 -13.46
CA LYS A 109 -28.17 -0.13 -12.24
C LYS A 109 -28.88 1.19 -11.90
N ARG A 110 -28.18 2.33 -11.99
CA ARG A 110 -28.76 3.65 -11.74
C ARG A 110 -29.87 3.98 -12.73
N ASP A 111 -29.67 3.64 -14.00
CA ASP A 111 -30.60 3.94 -15.07
C ASP A 111 -31.73 2.90 -15.20
N SER A 112 -31.70 1.81 -14.41
CA SER A 112 -32.71 0.75 -14.47
C SER A 112 -34.12 1.22 -14.10
N CYS A 113 -34.23 2.25 -13.26
CA CYS A 113 -35.50 2.84 -12.84
C CYS A 113 -35.88 4.11 -13.63
N LEU A 114 -35.05 4.55 -14.58
CA LEU A 114 -35.28 5.76 -15.36
C LEU A 114 -35.97 5.43 -16.70
N THR A 115 -37.03 6.16 -17.03
CA THR A 115 -37.78 6.00 -18.29
C THR A 115 -36.94 6.37 -19.52
N LYS A 116 -36.00 7.30 -19.36
CA LYS A 116 -34.99 7.65 -20.36
C LYS A 116 -33.61 7.35 -19.77
N LYS A 117 -32.85 6.49 -20.44
CA LYS A 117 -31.47 6.22 -20.06
C LYS A 117 -30.64 7.48 -20.25
N THR A 118 -29.99 7.92 -19.20
CA THR A 118 -29.08 9.07 -19.21
C THR A 118 -27.78 8.73 -19.91
N PHE A 119 -27.39 7.45 -19.89
CA PHE A 119 -26.17 6.97 -20.50
C PHE A 119 -26.28 6.74 -22.02
N LYS A 120 -25.45 7.41 -22.81
CA LYS A 120 -25.39 7.29 -24.29
C LYS A 120 -24.06 6.74 -24.82
N CYS A 121 -23.35 5.87 -24.09
CA CYS A 121 -22.09 5.34 -24.63
C CYS A 121 -22.32 4.18 -25.59
N SER A 122 -21.54 4.20 -26.66
CA SER A 122 -21.49 3.17 -27.70
C SER A 122 -20.04 2.69 -27.82
N PRO A 123 -19.75 1.39 -27.63
CA PRO A 123 -20.67 0.31 -27.28
C PRO A 123 -21.04 0.30 -25.78
N HIS A 124 -22.30 0.00 -25.45
CA HIS A 124 -22.75 -0.12 -24.06
C HIS A 124 -22.20 -1.39 -23.36
N ARG A 125 -22.02 -2.46 -24.13
CA ARG A 125 -21.49 -3.75 -23.69
C ARG A 125 -20.52 -4.31 -24.72
N VAL A 126 -19.45 -4.93 -24.25
CA VAL A 126 -18.44 -5.58 -25.12
C VAL A 126 -18.32 -7.04 -24.72
N GLN A 127 -18.28 -7.96 -25.68
CA GLN A 127 -18.14 -9.39 -25.38
C GLN A 127 -16.73 -9.70 -24.88
N ALA A 128 -16.64 -10.41 -23.74
CA ALA A 128 -15.35 -10.81 -23.17
C ALA A 128 -14.55 -11.70 -24.13
N LYS A 129 -15.24 -12.59 -24.85
CA LYS A 129 -14.66 -13.49 -25.85
C LYS A 129 -13.93 -12.80 -27.01
N ILE A 130 -14.23 -11.52 -27.27
CA ILE A 130 -13.60 -10.76 -28.37
C ILE A 130 -12.46 -9.92 -27.82
N ILE A 131 -12.70 -9.19 -26.73
CA ILE A 131 -11.73 -8.24 -26.18
C ILE A 131 -10.56 -8.94 -25.47
N GLU A 132 -10.80 -10.06 -24.78
CA GLU A 132 -9.74 -10.73 -24.02
C GLU A 132 -8.66 -11.32 -24.92
N PRO A 133 -8.98 -12.06 -26.01
CA PRO A 133 -7.94 -12.52 -26.94
C PRO A 133 -7.19 -11.37 -27.62
N LEU A 134 -7.89 -10.27 -27.94
CA LEU A 134 -7.26 -9.10 -28.55
C LEU A 134 -6.22 -8.48 -27.61
N VAL A 135 -6.62 -8.19 -26.37
CA VAL A 135 -5.70 -7.63 -25.36
C VAL A 135 -4.55 -8.60 -25.09
N TRP A 136 -4.83 -9.91 -25.01
CA TRP A 136 -3.78 -10.91 -24.83
C TRP A 136 -2.78 -10.94 -25.98
N SER A 137 -3.26 -10.83 -27.23
CA SER A 137 -2.40 -10.80 -28.40
C SER A 137 -1.50 -9.57 -28.44
N GLU A 138 -2.03 -8.39 -28.09
CA GLU A 138 -1.24 -7.16 -28.00
C GLU A 138 -0.25 -7.23 -26.83
N PHE A 139 -0.66 -7.80 -25.70
CA PHE A 139 0.22 -8.03 -24.56
C PHE A 139 1.39 -8.96 -24.92
N GLN A 140 1.15 -10.01 -25.69
CA GLN A 140 2.21 -10.89 -26.19
C GLN A 140 3.18 -10.15 -27.11
N LYS A 141 2.68 -9.27 -27.99
CA LYS A 141 3.54 -8.43 -28.85
C LYS A 141 4.41 -7.48 -28.02
N LEU A 142 3.84 -6.86 -26.99
CA LEU A 142 4.58 -5.97 -26.08
C LEU A 142 5.68 -6.74 -25.33
N LEU A 143 5.39 -7.94 -24.82
CA LEU A 143 6.39 -8.78 -24.15
C LEU A 143 7.51 -9.25 -25.08
N ASN A 144 7.21 -9.47 -26.35
CA ASN A 144 8.21 -9.86 -27.35
C ASN A 144 9.07 -8.68 -27.84
N SER A 145 8.73 -7.44 -27.47
CA SER A 145 9.54 -6.28 -27.82
C SER A 145 10.77 -6.16 -26.89
N GLU A 146 11.95 -6.12 -27.49
CA GLU A 146 13.21 -6.08 -26.74
C GLU A 146 13.38 -4.76 -25.96
N GLU A 147 12.85 -3.66 -26.49
CA GLU A 147 12.84 -2.36 -25.84
C GLU A 147 12.05 -2.37 -24.53
N PHE A 148 10.83 -2.90 -24.55
CA PHE A 148 9.99 -3.02 -23.35
C PHE A 148 10.64 -3.93 -22.30
N MET A 149 11.26 -5.02 -22.73
CA MET A 149 11.96 -5.94 -21.81
C MET A 149 13.17 -5.28 -21.15
N LYS A 150 13.94 -4.47 -21.89
CA LYS A 150 15.06 -3.70 -21.32
C LYS A 150 14.57 -2.65 -20.31
N GLU A 151 13.50 -1.93 -20.63
CA GLU A 151 12.89 -0.94 -19.73
C GLU A 151 12.27 -1.59 -18.48
N LEU A 152 11.63 -2.75 -18.64
CA LEU A 152 11.11 -3.52 -17.51
C LEU A 152 12.26 -3.95 -16.59
N LEU A 153 13.36 -4.43 -17.17
CA LEU A 153 14.52 -4.90 -16.42
C LEU A 153 15.24 -3.77 -15.68
N SER A 154 15.31 -2.55 -16.24
CA SER A 154 15.85 -1.39 -15.54
C SER A 154 14.97 -0.98 -14.35
N LYS A 155 13.66 -0.87 -14.55
CA LYS A 155 12.69 -0.55 -13.47
C LYS A 155 12.67 -1.59 -12.36
N VAL A 156 12.84 -2.86 -12.71
CA VAL A 156 12.94 -3.96 -11.76
C VAL A 156 14.23 -3.84 -10.95
N LYS A 157 15.37 -3.59 -11.61
CA LYS A 157 16.67 -3.37 -10.91
C LYS A 157 16.61 -2.18 -9.95
N GLU A 158 16.03 -1.07 -10.37
CA GLU A 158 15.85 0.13 -9.53
C GLU A 158 15.06 -0.21 -8.26
N LYS A 159 13.91 -0.89 -8.40
CA LYS A 159 13.10 -1.30 -7.24
C LYS A 159 13.78 -2.32 -6.32
N PHE A 160 14.55 -3.26 -6.89
CA PHE A 160 15.26 -4.24 -6.08
C PHE A 160 16.48 -3.64 -5.38
N GLN A 161 17.18 -2.68 -5.99
CA GLN A 161 18.23 -1.92 -5.33
C GLN A 161 17.64 -1.14 -4.13
N ASP A 162 16.52 -0.45 -4.32
CA ASP A 162 15.84 0.27 -3.23
C ASP A 162 15.38 -0.68 -2.09
N ASP A 163 14.85 -1.86 -2.42
CA ASP A 163 14.34 -2.82 -1.43
C ASP A 163 15.49 -3.53 -0.68
N ASP A 164 16.59 -3.87 -1.36
CA ASP A 164 17.78 -4.43 -0.71
C ASP A 164 18.49 -3.39 0.17
N GLU A 165 18.64 -2.15 -0.30
CA GLU A 165 19.18 -1.06 0.51
C GLU A 165 18.30 -0.76 1.73
N SER A 166 16.97 -0.79 1.57
CA SER A 166 16.03 -0.61 2.69
C SER A 166 16.14 -1.74 3.71
N LYS A 167 16.23 -3.00 3.27
CA LYS A 167 16.38 -4.17 4.18
C LYS A 167 17.72 -4.15 4.90
N GLU A 168 18.80 -3.83 4.19
CA GLU A 168 20.13 -3.73 4.80
C GLU A 168 20.18 -2.55 5.80
N ARG A 169 19.56 -1.41 5.47
CA ARG A 169 19.40 -0.28 6.41
C ARG A 169 18.64 -0.69 7.67
N ASP A 170 17.54 -1.42 7.55
CA ASP A 170 16.75 -1.87 8.71
C ASP A 170 17.52 -2.89 9.56
N ARG A 171 18.25 -3.81 8.93
CA ARG A 171 19.14 -4.76 9.60
C ARG A 171 20.25 -4.04 10.39
N LEU A 172 20.83 -3.01 9.79
CA LEU A 172 21.89 -2.22 10.41
C LEU A 172 21.37 -1.38 11.59
N LYS A 173 20.18 -0.79 11.46
CA LYS A 173 19.48 -0.10 12.57
C LYS A 173 19.19 -1.05 13.72
N ALA A 174 18.65 -2.25 13.44
CA ALA A 174 18.38 -3.23 14.47
C ALA A 174 19.65 -3.63 15.24
N LYS A 175 20.77 -3.80 14.53
CA LYS A 175 22.08 -4.05 15.14
C LYS A 175 22.55 -2.87 16.00
N PHE A 176 22.38 -1.64 15.54
CA PHE A 176 22.72 -0.43 16.29
C PHE A 176 21.93 -0.33 17.60
N TYR A 177 20.60 -0.51 17.54
CA TYR A 177 19.76 -0.48 18.74
C TYR A 177 20.09 -1.62 19.71
N GLY A 178 20.40 -2.82 19.20
CA GLY A 178 20.86 -3.94 20.02
C GLY A 178 22.17 -3.65 20.77
N LEU A 179 23.17 -3.08 20.09
CA LEU A 179 24.43 -2.66 20.72
C LEU A 179 24.22 -1.53 21.74
N ASN A 180 23.32 -0.60 21.46
CA ASN A 180 22.99 0.48 22.40
C ASN A 180 22.33 -0.05 23.69
N SER A 181 21.40 -0.99 23.56
CA SER A 181 20.78 -1.65 24.71
C SER A 181 21.80 -2.45 25.53
N GLN A 182 22.77 -3.10 24.88
CA GLN A 182 23.87 -3.77 25.60
C GLN A 182 24.76 -2.79 26.36
N LEU A 183 25.04 -1.60 25.81
CA LEU A 183 25.78 -0.54 26.51
C LEU A 183 25.01 -0.01 27.72
N GLU A 184 23.71 0.23 27.57
CA GLU A 184 22.84 0.68 28.67
C GLU A 184 22.79 -0.36 29.80
N ALA A 185 22.61 -1.64 29.46
CA ALA A 185 22.61 -2.74 30.43
C ALA A 185 23.96 -2.90 31.15
N LEU A 186 25.09 -2.65 30.47
CA LEU A 186 26.41 -2.65 31.11
C LEU A 186 26.61 -1.44 32.03
N ALA A 187 26.14 -0.25 31.62
CA ALA A 187 26.21 0.97 32.43
C ALA A 187 25.37 0.86 33.71
N GLU A 188 24.17 0.29 33.63
CA GLU A 188 23.35 -0.04 34.81
C GLU A 188 24.06 -1.01 35.74
N ARG A 189 24.72 -2.04 35.20
CA ARG A 189 25.47 -3.02 36.01
C ARG A 189 26.67 -2.43 36.74
N ILE A 190 27.37 -1.47 36.12
CA ILE A 190 28.46 -0.73 36.78
C ILE A 190 27.93 0.06 37.98
N SER A 191 26.71 0.59 37.89
CA SER A 191 26.08 1.35 38.99
C SER A 191 25.76 0.48 40.22
N ILE A 192 25.65 -0.84 40.05
CA ILE A 192 25.31 -1.81 41.10
C ILE A 192 26.56 -2.58 41.58
N LEU A 193 27.75 -2.27 41.04
CA LEU A 193 28.96 -3.06 41.30
C LEU A 193 29.43 -2.93 42.78
N PRO A 194 29.66 -4.05 43.48
CA PRO A 194 30.29 -4.04 44.80
C PRO A 194 31.71 -3.46 44.75
N LYS A 195 32.12 -2.73 45.79
CA LYS A 195 33.42 -2.03 45.85
C LYS A 195 34.63 -2.99 45.84
N GLU A 196 34.43 -4.27 46.10
CA GLU A 196 35.48 -5.28 46.12
C GLU A 196 35.89 -5.77 44.72
N LEU A 197 35.08 -5.51 43.68
CA LEU A 197 35.30 -6.04 42.34
C LEU A 197 35.88 -4.98 41.39
N SER A 198 36.90 -5.37 40.62
CA SER A 198 37.53 -4.48 39.64
C SER A 198 36.61 -4.20 38.44
N PRO A 199 36.35 -2.93 38.09
CA PRO A 199 35.51 -2.55 36.96
C PRO A 199 36.22 -2.64 35.60
N ILE A 200 37.52 -2.92 35.58
CA ILE A 200 38.37 -2.93 34.38
C ILE A 200 37.84 -3.86 33.26
N PRO A 201 37.38 -5.10 33.54
CA PRO A 201 36.85 -5.98 32.49
C PRO A 201 35.58 -5.45 31.83
N LEU A 202 34.74 -4.72 32.57
CA LEU A 202 33.51 -4.11 32.07
C LEU A 202 33.81 -2.92 31.16
N PHE A 203 34.77 -2.08 31.53
CA PHE A 203 35.22 -0.98 30.67
C PHE A 203 35.81 -1.49 29.35
N ASN A 204 36.61 -2.57 29.39
CA ASN A 204 37.15 -3.20 28.18
C ASN A 204 36.04 -3.78 27.27
N GLN A 205 34.95 -4.29 27.86
CA GLN A 205 33.79 -4.74 27.09
C GLN A 205 32.98 -3.57 26.52
N MET A 206 32.78 -2.51 27.29
CA MET A 206 32.12 -1.29 26.80
C MET A 206 32.90 -0.68 25.64
N GLU A 207 34.23 -0.58 25.72
CA GLU A 207 35.06 -0.04 24.66
C GLU A 207 34.94 -0.86 23.36
N LYS A 208 34.89 -2.20 23.46
CA LYS A 208 34.65 -3.08 22.31
C LYS A 208 33.27 -2.86 21.68
N ILE A 209 32.23 -2.75 22.49
CA ILE A 209 30.86 -2.53 22.01
C ILE A 209 30.72 -1.11 21.41
N GLN A 210 31.38 -0.12 21.99
CA GLN A 210 31.42 1.26 21.49
C GLN A 210 32.09 1.33 20.11
N LYS A 211 33.25 0.69 19.93
CA LYS A 211 33.90 0.59 18.62
C LYS A 211 33.00 -0.10 17.58
N ALA A 212 32.34 -1.20 17.97
CA ALA A 212 31.40 -1.88 17.09
C ALA A 212 30.17 -1.02 16.74
N LYS A 213 29.69 -0.17 17.67
CA LYS A 213 28.60 0.78 17.44
C LYS A 213 29.03 1.87 16.44
N GLU A 214 30.21 2.44 16.61
CA GLU A 214 30.76 3.46 15.71
C GLU A 214 30.98 2.93 14.28
N GLU A 215 31.44 1.68 14.13
CA GLU A 215 31.55 1.05 12.81
C GLU A 215 30.19 0.85 12.14
N VAL A 216 29.19 0.43 12.91
CA VAL A 216 27.82 0.25 12.41
C VAL A 216 27.21 1.61 12.04
N ASP A 217 27.45 2.64 12.84
CA ASP A 217 26.97 4.00 12.60
C ASP A 217 27.60 4.63 11.34
N LYS A 218 28.91 4.46 11.15
CA LYS A 218 29.62 4.86 9.92
C LYS A 218 29.04 4.19 8.67
N LYS A 219 28.75 2.89 8.74
CA LYS A 219 28.09 2.17 7.64
C LYS A 219 26.67 2.69 7.38
N LEU A 220 25.94 3.06 8.45
CA LEU A 220 24.59 3.61 8.36
C LEU A 220 24.58 5.03 7.77
N PHE A 221 25.62 5.83 8.06
CA PHE A 221 25.85 7.15 7.46
C PHE A 221 26.23 7.06 5.99
N GLY A 222 27.10 6.12 5.61
CA GLY A 222 27.44 5.88 4.20
C GLY A 222 26.22 5.47 3.34
N LEU A 223 25.22 4.80 3.94
CA LEU A 223 23.92 4.48 3.32
C LEU A 223 22.91 5.65 3.32
N LYS A 224 23.19 6.75 4.03
CA LYS A 224 22.38 7.99 4.01
C LYS A 224 22.86 8.96 2.93
N ASP A 225 24.16 9.04 2.67
CA ASP A 225 24.73 9.95 1.67
C ASP A 225 24.37 9.59 0.23
N VAL A 226 23.90 8.37 -0.03
CA VAL A 226 23.39 7.96 -1.36
C VAL A 226 21.95 8.46 -1.62
N ASN A 227 21.27 9.06 -0.63
CA ASN A 227 19.83 9.38 -0.73
C ASN A 227 19.47 10.83 -0.34
N LEU A 228 20.43 11.75 -0.38
CA LEU A 228 20.23 13.18 -0.13
C LEU A 228 20.85 14.00 -1.27
N ASP A 229 20.12 14.12 -2.39
CA ASP A 229 19.94 15.39 -3.15
C ASP A 229 19.46 15.16 -4.59
N GLU A 230 18.19 14.75 -4.77
CA GLU A 230 17.49 14.96 -6.06
C GLU A 230 15.99 15.26 -5.94
N ARG A 231 15.45 15.49 -4.74
CA ARG A 231 14.01 15.81 -4.54
C ARG A 231 13.72 17.16 -3.88
N LEU A 232 14.71 18.04 -3.76
CA LEU A 232 14.52 19.40 -3.23
C LEU A 232 15.02 20.48 -4.19
N VAL A 233 14.54 20.49 -5.44
CA VAL A 233 14.49 21.73 -6.24
C VAL A 233 13.19 21.79 -7.05
N ASN A 234 12.32 22.71 -6.60
CA ASN A 234 11.24 23.41 -7.32
C ASN A 234 10.08 22.62 -7.96
N LEU A 235 8.87 22.89 -7.47
CA LEU A 235 7.89 23.73 -8.20
C LEU A 235 6.67 24.05 -7.30
N TYR A 236 6.80 25.10 -6.49
CA TYR A 236 5.74 26.09 -6.33
C TYR A 236 6.18 27.31 -7.15
N CYS A 237 5.62 27.51 -8.35
CA CYS A 237 5.33 28.82 -8.93
C CYS A 237 4.65 28.68 -10.30
N SER A 238 3.54 29.43 -10.46
CA SER A 238 2.66 29.62 -11.63
C SER A 238 1.52 28.60 -11.79
#